data_AF-A0A6I5CK71-F1
#
_entry.id   AF-A0A6I5CK71-F1
#
_cell.length_a   1.000
_cell.length_b   1.000
_cell.length_c   1.000
_cell.angle_alpha   90.00
_cell.angle_beta   90.00
_cell.angle_gamma   90.00
#
_symmetry.space_group_name_H-M   'P 1'
#
loop_
_entity.id
_entity.type
_entity.pdbx_description
1 polymer ?
#
loop_
_entity_poly.entity_id
_entity_poly.type
_entity_poly.pdbx_seq_one_letter_code
_entity_poly.pdbx_strand_id
1 'polypeptide(L)' 'MRGPGAEDEQPDLEQPDRRGPAVGAVVHHLRLKRAFGSGVRDAEHVARLAEPADLTVRTCRDIGWDHRLWVITPARD' A
#
# COMPACT_ATOMS: atom_id res chain seq x y z
N MET A 1 12.93 3.03 54.06
CA MET A 1 13.28 3.98 52.97
C MET A 1 13.51 3.13 51.72
N ARG A 2 12.61 3.05 50.72
CA ARG A 2 12.41 3.99 49.59
C ARG A 2 13.75 4.58 49.09
N GLY A 3 14.19 4.44 47.84
CA GLY A 3 13.41 4.26 46.61
C GLY A 3 14.13 3.52 45.47
N PRO A 4 13.39 3.30 44.36
CA PRO A 4 13.57 2.23 43.39
C PRO A 4 14.15 2.73 42.05
N GLY A 5 14.38 1.77 41.14
CA GLY A 5 14.77 1.86 39.73
C GLY A 5 14.97 3.25 39.13
N ALA A 6 16.22 3.54 38.76
CA ALA A 6 16.49 4.45 37.67
C ALA A 6 15.96 3.76 36.42
N GLU A 7 14.78 4.21 36.02
CA GLU A 7 14.07 3.82 34.81
C GLU A 7 15.04 3.97 33.64
N ASP A 8 15.28 2.86 32.93
CA ASP A 8 15.81 2.89 31.58
C ASP A 8 14.87 3.79 30.77
N GLU A 9 15.20 5.07 30.66
CA GLU A 9 14.59 5.99 29.71
C GLU A 9 15.09 5.55 28.33
N GLN A 10 14.53 4.43 27.86
CA GLN A 10 14.58 4.04 26.48
C GLN A 10 13.95 5.22 25.72
N PRO A 11 14.71 5.91 24.86
CA PRO A 11 14.13 6.97 24.04
C PRO A 11 13.00 6.34 23.26
N ASP A 12 11.81 6.95 23.34
CA ASP A 12 10.60 6.62 22.56
C ASP A 12 11.02 6.13 21.17
N LEU A 13 11.10 4.80 21.01
CA LEU A 13 11.40 4.17 19.74
C LEU A 13 10.18 4.46 18.87
N GLU A 14 10.35 5.46 18.01
CA GLU A 14 9.48 5.90 16.93
C GLU A 14 8.07 5.32 17.03
N GLN A 15 7.17 6.06 17.67
CA GLN A 15 5.75 5.77 17.52
C GLN A 15 5.46 5.65 16.02
N PRO A 16 5.08 4.46 15.51
CA PRO A 16 4.78 4.30 14.10
C PRO A 16 3.66 5.29 13.78
N ASP A 17 3.98 6.17 12.84
CA ASP A 17 3.20 7.31 12.37
C ASP A 17 1.75 7.36 12.88
N ARG A 18 1.51 8.24 13.88
CA ARG A 18 0.16 8.54 14.41
C ARG A 18 -0.74 9.19 13.35
N ARG A 19 -0.23 9.51 12.16
CA ARG A 19 -1.00 9.75 10.94
C ARG A 19 -1.20 8.38 10.30
N GLY A 20 -2.38 7.80 10.49
CA GLY A 20 -2.67 6.43 10.06
C GLY A 20 -2.26 6.13 8.61
N PRO A 21 -2.18 4.83 8.23
CA PRO A 21 -1.63 4.32 6.97
C PRO A 21 -2.11 5.05 5.69
N ALA A 22 -3.25 5.72 5.76
CA ALA A 22 -3.81 6.58 4.72
C ALA A 22 -2.91 7.76 4.27
N VAL A 23 -2.17 8.43 5.17
CA VAL A 23 -1.41 9.65 4.76
C VAL A 23 -0.21 9.30 3.90
N GLY A 24 0.54 8.25 4.26
CA GLY A 24 1.67 7.76 3.48
C GLY A 24 1.24 7.34 2.06
N ALA A 25 0.15 6.59 1.95
CA ALA A 25 -0.41 6.16 0.66
C ALA A 25 -0.85 7.35 -0.23
N VAL A 26 -1.49 8.37 0.35
CA VAL A 26 -1.90 9.58 -0.38
C VAL A 26 -0.70 10.37 -0.89
N VAL A 27 0.32 10.58 -0.06
CA VAL A 27 1.55 11.28 -0.48
C VAL A 27 2.26 10.52 -1.60
N HIS A 28 2.33 9.19 -1.49
CA HIS A 28 2.91 8.36 -2.54
C HIS A 28 2.12 8.47 -3.85
N HIS A 29 0.80 8.39 -3.80
CA HIS A 29 -0.07 8.58 -4.96
C HIS A 29 0.15 9.95 -5.64
N LEU A 30 0.22 11.04 -4.86
CA LEU A 30 0.45 12.38 -5.40
C LEU A 30 1.83 12.52 -6.06
N ARG A 31 2.87 11.90 -5.49
CA ARG A 31 4.22 11.87 -6.08
C ARG A 31 4.23 11.13 -7.42
N LEU A 32 3.57 9.97 -7.50
CA LEU A 32 3.43 9.24 -8.76
C LEU A 32 2.67 10.07 -9.81
N LYS A 33 1.58 10.72 -9.39
CA LYS A 33 0.75 11.54 -10.29
C LYS A 33 1.53 12.71 -10.86
N ARG A 34 2.37 13.37 -10.06
CA ARG A 34 3.26 14.43 -10.52
C ARG A 34 4.36 13.90 -11.46
N ALA A 35 4.97 12.76 -11.13
CA ALA A 35 6.14 12.25 -11.86
C ALA A 35 5.78 11.60 -13.21
N PHE A 36 4.65 10.88 -13.28
CA PHE A 36 4.30 10.03 -14.43
C PHE A 36 2.93 10.35 -15.03
N GLY A 37 2.19 11.32 -14.47
CA GLY A 37 0.78 11.57 -14.83
C GLY A 37 -0.17 10.44 -14.41
N SER A 38 0.32 9.43 -13.68
CA SER A 38 -0.38 8.21 -13.31
C SER A 38 -0.41 8.02 -11.80
N GLY A 39 -1.39 7.29 -11.27
CA GLY A 39 -1.55 7.06 -9.84
C GLY A 39 -1.78 5.60 -9.48
N VAL A 40 -1.63 5.28 -8.19
CA VAL A 40 -2.04 3.98 -7.62
C VAL A 40 -3.54 3.81 -7.82
N ARG A 41 -3.96 2.61 -8.22
CA ARG A 41 -5.35 2.23 -8.44
C ARG A 41 -5.75 1.17 -7.43
N ASP A 42 -7.00 1.24 -6.97
CA ASP A 42 -7.60 0.14 -6.23
C ASP A 42 -7.84 -1.08 -7.15
N ALA A 43 -8.13 -2.22 -6.52
CA ALA A 43 -8.27 -3.48 -7.24
C ALA A 43 -9.48 -3.51 -8.17
N GLU A 44 -10.57 -2.86 -7.81
CA GLU A 44 -11.76 -2.78 -8.65
C GLU A 44 -11.45 -2.03 -9.95
N HIS A 45 -10.71 -0.93 -9.84
CA HIS A 45 -10.27 -0.14 -10.98
C HIS A 45 -9.29 -0.92 -11.87
N VAL A 46 -8.34 -1.66 -11.29
CA VAL A 46 -7.45 -2.53 -12.08
C VAL A 46 -8.23 -3.60 -12.83
N ALA A 47 -9.19 -4.27 -12.18
CA ALA A 47 -10.03 -5.27 -12.82
C ALA A 47 -10.86 -4.69 -13.97
N ARG A 48 -11.45 -3.50 -13.78
CA ARG A 48 -12.18 -2.78 -14.84
C ARG A 48 -11.32 -2.37 -16.03
N LEU A 49 -10.02 -2.15 -15.84
CA LEU A 49 -9.11 -1.81 -16.94
C LEU A 49 -8.65 -3.05 -17.72
N ALA A 50 -8.70 -4.24 -17.13
CA ALA A 50 -8.28 -5.46 -17.80
C ALA A 50 -9.21 -5.82 -18.98
N GLU A 51 -10.52 -5.71 -18.78
CA GLU A 51 -11.52 -6.04 -19.81
C GLU A 51 -11.34 -5.25 -21.13
N PRO A 52 -11.30 -3.90 -21.14
CA PRO A 52 -11.09 -3.14 -22.38
C PRO A 52 -9.67 -3.30 -22.96
N ALA A 53 -8.73 -3.84 -22.17
CA ALA A 53 -7.37 -4.12 -22.62
C ALA A 53 -7.22 -5.54 -23.21
N ASP A 54 -8.32 -6.28 -23.41
CA ASP A 54 -8.32 -7.69 -23.87
C ASP A 54 -7.51 -8.61 -22.94
N LEU A 55 -7.59 -8.33 -21.63
CA LEU A 55 -6.93 -9.09 -20.57
C LEU A 55 -7.96 -9.68 -19.60
N THR A 56 -7.66 -10.87 -19.08
CA THR A 56 -8.44 -11.52 -18.02
C THR A 56 -7.64 -11.60 -16.73
N VAL A 57 -8.17 -11.06 -15.63
CA VAL A 57 -7.62 -11.26 -14.29
C VAL A 57 -7.99 -12.67 -13.80
N ARG A 58 -7.00 -13.53 -13.60
CA ARG A 58 -7.19 -14.91 -13.10
C ARG A 58 -7.21 -14.96 -11.58
N THR A 59 -6.29 -14.25 -10.94
CA THR A 59 -6.21 -14.17 -9.48
C THR A 59 -5.73 -12.80 -9.03
N CYS A 60 -6.28 -12.31 -7.92
CA CYS A 60 -5.78 -11.16 -7.18
C CYS A 60 -5.66 -11.58 -5.71
N ARG A 61 -4.45 -11.55 -5.15
CA ARG A 61 -4.22 -11.87 -3.74
C ARG A 61 -3.47 -10.77 -3.03
N ASP A 62 -3.86 -10.50 -1.80
CA ASP A 62 -3.13 -9.63 -0.88
C ASP A 62 -1.82 -10.30 -0.47
N ILE A 63 -0.73 -9.54 -0.48
CA ILE A 63 0.61 -10.00 -0.06
C ILE A 63 1.18 -9.16 1.09
N GLY A 64 0.36 -8.32 1.71
CA GLY A 64 0.71 -7.38 2.77
C GLY A 64 1.15 -6.01 2.27
N TRP A 65 1.28 -5.05 3.20
CA TRP A 65 1.81 -3.70 2.93
C TRP A 65 1.01 -2.93 1.86
N ASP A 66 -0.30 -3.15 1.80
CA ASP A 66 -1.20 -2.64 0.76
C ASP A 66 -0.82 -3.06 -0.68
N HIS A 67 -0.01 -4.12 -0.80
CA HIS A 67 0.37 -4.70 -2.08
C HIS A 67 -0.47 -5.92 -2.43
N ARG A 68 -0.72 -6.09 -3.73
CA ARG A 68 -1.45 -7.24 -4.28
C ARG A 68 -0.68 -7.86 -5.43
N LEU A 69 -0.67 -9.18 -5.47
CA LEU A 69 -0.18 -9.95 -6.61
C LEU A 69 -1.34 -10.25 -7.56
N TRP A 70 -1.12 -9.95 -8.84
CA TRP A 70 -2.08 -10.17 -9.92
C TRP A 70 -1.55 -11.22 -10.88
N VAL A 71 -2.39 -12.19 -11.23
CA VAL A 71 -2.16 -13.09 -12.37
C VAL A 71 -3.14 -12.68 -13.45
N ILE A 72 -2.60 -12.23 -14.59
CA ILE A 72 -3.36 -11.70 -15.71
C ILE A 72 -2.92 -12.47 -16.96
N THR A 73 -3.87 -12.89 -17.78
CA THR A 73 -3.61 -13.54 -19.07
C THR A 73 -4.27 -12.75 -20.19
N PRO A 74 -3.87 -12.94 -21.45
CA PRO A 74 -4.70 -12.56 -22.59
C PRO A 74 -6.13 -13.11 -22.43
N ALA A 75 -7.11 -12.36 -22.92
CA ALA A 75 -8.51 -12.82 -22.95
C ALA A 75 -8.78 -13.80 -24.11
N ARG A 76 -7.89 -13.84 -25.11
CA ARG A 76 -7.92 -14.78 -26.24
C ARG A 76 -6.52 -15.36 -26.45
N ASP A 77 -6.47 -16.66 -26.75
CA ASP A 77 -5.25 -17.38 -27.15
C ASP A 77 -4.96 -17.20 -28.65
#